data_AF-A0A961NSJ9-F1
#
_entry.id   AF-A0A961NSJ9-F1
#
_cell.length_a   1.000
_cell.length_b   1.000
_cell.length_c   1.000
_cell.angle_alpha   90.00
_cell.angle_beta   90.00
_cell.angle_gamma   90.00
#
_symmetry.space_group_name_H-M   'P 1'
#
loop_
_entity.id
_entity.type
_entity.pdbx_description
1 polymer ?
#
loop_
_entity_poly.entity_id
_entity_poly.type
_entity_poly.pdbx_seq_one_letter_code
_entity_poly.pdbx_strand_id
1 'polypeptide(L)'
;MLGDILGYVAGLTGCFLLWTFIIYWLHRIGHISHPWNPLYELHKAHHKINYFRQDASPWPDLGQFFFWLGDWKTSLDVFLVMTVPLLGITWLWPAFGLPLLVFHYVYEVFLSEAMLDHNANIRGFTTRYFAWGNFHLYHHVDQKTNYSLMTTLWDWVFGSAVMPAREFPDHLIERARARMITKRPDIEPVPGTHVPEKRAAHAS
;
A
#
# COMPACT_ATOMS: atom_id res chain seq x y z
N MET A 1 -15.06 14.04 -33.85
CA MET A 1 -15.24 14.55 -32.47
C MET A 1 -15.68 13.47 -31.50
N LEU A 2 -16.88 12.88 -31.60
CA LEU A 2 -17.30 11.82 -30.66
C LEU A 2 -16.41 10.57 -30.74
N GLY A 3 -16.04 10.14 -31.96
CA GLY A 3 -15.11 9.02 -32.15
C GLY A 3 -13.74 9.25 -31.55
N ASP A 4 -13.21 10.47 -31.64
CA ASP A 4 -11.91 10.85 -31.09
C ASP A 4 -11.93 10.85 -29.55
N ILE A 5 -13.02 11.34 -28.95
CA ILE A 5 -13.22 11.32 -27.49
C ILE A 5 -13.30 9.88 -26.98
N LEU A 6 -14.11 9.03 -27.62
CA LEU A 6 -14.25 7.63 -27.21
C LEU A 6 -12.93 6.86 -27.37
N GLY A 7 -12.20 7.10 -28.47
CA GLY A 7 -10.88 6.53 -28.68
C GLY A 7 -9.88 6.97 -27.62
N TYR A 8 -9.90 8.26 -27.25
CA TYR A 8 -9.04 8.78 -26.19
C TYR A 8 -9.34 8.15 -24.82
N VAL A 9 -10.63 8.11 -24.43
CA VAL A 9 -11.06 7.52 -23.15
C VAL A 9 -10.69 6.04 -23.10
N ALA A 10 -10.95 5.29 -24.18
CA ALA A 10 -10.59 3.87 -24.25
C ALA A 10 -9.08 3.66 -24.14
N GLY A 11 -8.27 4.49 -24.80
CA GLY A 11 -6.81 4.44 -24.72
C GLY A 11 -6.29 4.76 -23.31
N LEU A 12 -6.84 5.79 -22.67
CA LEU A 12 -6.52 6.16 -21.30
C LEU A 12 -6.87 5.05 -20.31
N THR A 13 -8.08 4.49 -20.41
CA THR A 13 -8.51 3.36 -19.59
C THR A 13 -7.63 2.13 -19.82
N GLY A 14 -7.29 1.82 -21.07
CA GLY A 14 -6.40 0.72 -21.41
C GLY A 14 -5.01 0.87 -20.77
N CYS A 15 -4.42 2.06 -20.85
CA CYS A 15 -3.13 2.37 -20.22
C CYS A 15 -3.21 2.29 -18.69
N PHE A 16 -4.30 2.77 -18.08
CA PHE A 16 -4.53 2.66 -16.63
C PHE A 16 -4.65 1.20 -16.17
N LEU A 17 -5.39 0.38 -16.91
CA LEU A 17 -5.53 -1.05 -16.62
C LEU A 17 -4.18 -1.78 -16.78
N LEU A 18 -3.43 -1.48 -17.84
CA LEU A 18 -2.08 -2.03 -18.03
C LEU A 18 -1.14 -1.64 -16.88
N TRP A 19 -1.18 -0.37 -16.46
CA TRP A 19 -0.35 0.11 -15.36
C TRP A 19 -0.67 -0.61 -14.05
N THR A 20 -1.94 -0.65 -13.66
CA THR A 20 -2.38 -1.34 -12.43
C THR A 20 -2.14 -2.84 -12.47
N PHE A 21 -2.18 -3.46 -13.66
CA PHE A 21 -1.81 -4.86 -13.87
C PHE A 21 -0.31 -5.10 -13.58
N ILE A 22 0.56 -4.23 -14.10
CA ILE A 22 2.00 -4.33 -13.84
C ILE A 22 2.29 -4.12 -12.35
N ILE A 23 1.67 -3.12 -11.73
CA ILE A 23 1.77 -2.88 -10.28
C ILE A 23 1.40 -4.14 -9.49
N TYR A 24 0.25 -4.75 -9.79
CA TYR A 24 -0.22 -5.98 -9.10
C TYR A 24 0.86 -7.07 -9.10
N TRP A 25 1.46 -7.34 -10.26
CA TRP A 25 2.49 -8.37 -10.37
C TRP A 25 3.80 -7.98 -9.70
N LEU A 26 4.27 -6.75 -9.86
CA LEU A 26 5.49 -6.28 -9.21
C LEU A 26 5.35 -6.32 -7.68
N HIS A 27 4.20 -5.89 -7.16
CA HIS A 27 3.90 -5.94 -5.74
C HIS A 27 3.83 -7.40 -5.24
N ARG A 28 3.13 -8.28 -5.96
CA ARG A 28 3.08 -9.72 -5.63
C ARG A 28 4.46 -10.38 -5.67
N ILE A 29 5.31 -10.03 -6.65
CA ILE A 29 6.71 -10.49 -6.72
C ILE A 29 7.50 -9.93 -5.55
N GLY A 30 7.26 -8.69 -5.11
CA GLY A 30 7.82 -8.10 -3.90
C GLY A 30 7.57 -8.91 -2.62
N HIS A 31 6.62 -9.85 -2.62
CA HIS A 31 6.39 -10.77 -1.49
C HIS A 31 7.09 -12.12 -1.58
N ILE A 32 7.79 -12.40 -2.69
CA ILE A 32 8.47 -13.67 -2.89
C ILE A 32 9.85 -13.61 -2.23
N SER A 33 9.98 -14.23 -1.06
CA SER A 33 11.26 -14.33 -0.33
C SER A 33 12.26 -15.19 -1.09
N HIS A 34 13.14 -14.55 -1.86
CA HIS A 34 14.21 -15.21 -2.61
C HIS A 34 15.47 -14.33 -2.63
N PRO A 35 16.69 -14.87 -2.48
CA PRO A 35 17.91 -14.06 -2.42
C PRO A 35 18.19 -13.21 -3.67
N TRP A 36 17.58 -13.57 -4.80
CA TRP A 36 17.78 -12.90 -6.09
C TRP A 36 16.63 -11.94 -6.41
N ASN A 37 15.72 -11.73 -5.45
CA ASN A 37 14.60 -10.83 -5.59
C ASN A 37 14.87 -9.54 -4.79
N PRO A 38 15.50 -8.52 -5.38
CA PRO A 38 15.78 -7.27 -4.68
C PRO A 38 14.50 -6.54 -4.25
N LEU A 39 13.39 -6.71 -4.98
CA LEU A 39 12.10 -6.14 -4.60
C LEU A 39 11.63 -6.65 -3.25
N TYR A 40 11.92 -7.91 -2.90
CA TYR A 40 11.54 -8.43 -1.59
C TYR A 40 12.19 -7.68 -0.42
N GLU A 41 13.47 -7.32 -0.53
CA GLU A 41 14.14 -6.60 0.55
C GLU A 41 13.69 -5.14 0.65
N LEU A 42 13.36 -4.50 -0.47
CA LEU A 42 12.78 -3.16 -0.50
C LEU A 42 11.36 -3.17 0.08
N HIS A 43 10.52 -4.07 -0.41
CA HIS A 43 9.12 -4.16 -0.02
C HIS A 43 8.94 -4.58 1.44
N LYS A 44 9.82 -5.45 1.94
CA LYS A 44 9.89 -5.78 3.36
C LYS A 44 10.23 -4.57 4.25
N ALA A 45 10.92 -3.55 3.73
CA ALA A 45 11.14 -2.30 4.47
C ALA A 45 9.83 -1.50 4.56
N HIS A 46 9.08 -1.40 3.46
CA HIS A 46 7.76 -0.77 3.43
C HIS A 46 6.80 -1.38 4.46
N HIS A 47 6.75 -2.71 4.57
CA HIS A 47 5.91 -3.43 5.56
C HIS A 47 6.33 -3.27 7.03
N LYS A 48 7.47 -2.63 7.32
CA LYS A 48 7.87 -2.33 8.70
C LYS A 48 7.25 -1.04 9.23
N ILE A 49 6.68 -0.21 8.34
CA ILE A 49 6.05 1.04 8.73
C ILE A 49 4.73 0.72 9.42
N ASN A 50 4.50 1.36 10.57
CA ASN A 50 3.28 1.13 11.34
C ASN A 50 2.14 2.00 10.80
N TYR A 51 1.45 1.49 9.78
CA TYR A 51 0.30 2.14 9.15
C TYR A 51 -0.99 2.08 9.98
N PHE A 52 -0.99 1.41 11.14
CA PHE A 52 -2.14 1.37 12.06
C PHE A 52 -2.11 2.49 13.11
N ARG A 53 -1.30 3.51 12.88
CA ARG A 53 -1.17 4.69 13.72
C ARG A 53 -2.30 5.66 13.42
N GLN A 54 -3.02 6.08 14.46
CA GLN A 54 -4.17 6.98 14.35
C GLN A 54 -3.75 8.47 14.34
N ASP A 55 -2.46 8.76 14.55
CA ASP A 55 -1.87 10.10 14.63
C ASP A 55 -1.23 10.58 13.32
N ALA A 56 -1.43 9.87 12.21
CA ALA A 56 -0.87 10.26 10.91
C ALA A 56 -1.46 11.60 10.43
N SER A 57 -0.59 12.53 10.03
CA SER A 57 -1.00 13.79 9.41
C SER A 57 -1.70 13.52 8.08
N PRO A 58 -2.82 14.19 7.78
CA PRO A 58 -3.46 14.10 6.47
C PRO A 58 -2.70 14.87 5.38
N TRP A 59 -1.74 15.72 5.77
CA TRP A 59 -0.95 16.55 4.87
C TRP A 59 0.41 15.93 4.61
N PRO A 60 0.91 16.03 3.36
CA PRO A 60 2.21 15.50 3.04
C PRO A 60 3.35 16.18 3.78
N ASP A 61 4.31 15.37 4.18
CA ASP A 61 5.61 15.84 4.60
C ASP A 61 6.39 16.42 3.40
N LEU A 62 7.30 17.35 3.68
CA LEU A 62 8.11 18.01 2.64
C LEU A 62 8.83 17.02 1.72
N GLY A 63 9.29 15.88 2.26
CA GLY A 63 9.95 14.83 1.49
C GLY A 63 9.04 14.19 0.44
N GLN A 64 7.75 14.03 0.73
CA GLN A 64 6.81 13.34 -0.16
C GLN A 64 6.60 14.08 -1.48
N PHE A 65 6.68 15.41 -1.48
CA PHE A 65 6.67 16.22 -2.72
C PHE A 65 7.78 15.83 -3.71
N PHE A 66 8.84 15.17 -3.23
CA PHE A 66 9.97 14.67 -3.99
C PHE A 66 10.03 13.13 -4.01
N PHE A 67 8.91 12.45 -3.72
CA PHE A 67 8.82 10.99 -3.59
C PHE A 67 9.76 10.39 -2.53
N TRP A 68 10.12 11.18 -1.51
CA TRP A 68 10.84 10.67 -0.34
C TRP A 68 9.84 10.23 0.73
N LEU A 69 9.61 8.91 0.80
CA LEU A 69 8.62 8.26 1.67
C LEU A 69 9.28 7.79 2.98
N GLY A 70 9.92 8.72 3.68
CA GLY A 70 10.57 8.51 4.97
C GLY A 70 11.98 7.90 4.88
N ASP A 71 12.16 6.83 4.10
CA ASP A 71 13.47 6.21 3.89
C ASP A 71 13.71 5.78 2.43
N TRP A 72 14.97 5.58 2.06
CA TRP A 72 15.35 5.30 0.68
C TRP A 72 14.83 3.95 0.16
N LYS A 73 14.68 2.92 1.02
CA LYS A 73 14.20 1.60 0.58
C LYS A 73 12.72 1.66 0.26
N THR A 74 11.94 2.26 1.16
CA THR A 74 10.51 2.48 0.95
C THR A 74 10.25 3.38 -0.26
N SER A 75 11.01 4.46 -0.41
CA SER A 75 10.92 5.35 -1.57
C SER A 75 11.23 4.62 -2.88
N LEU A 76 12.30 3.80 -2.89
CA LEU A 76 12.70 3.04 -4.06
C LEU A 76 11.69 1.92 -4.40
N ASP A 77 11.08 1.29 -3.40
CA ASP A 77 10.03 0.29 -3.60
C ASP A 77 8.86 0.89 -4.39
N VAL A 78 8.27 1.99 -3.89
CA VAL A 78 7.17 2.68 -4.57
C VAL A 78 7.59 3.19 -5.94
N PHE A 79 8.80 3.74 -6.07
CA PHE A 79 9.31 4.20 -7.35
C PHE A 79 9.41 3.07 -8.38
N LEU A 80 9.95 1.91 -8.01
CA LEU A 80 10.10 0.76 -8.91
C LEU A 80 8.76 0.09 -9.22
N VAL A 81 7.88 -0.05 -8.24
CA VAL A 81 6.60 -0.76 -8.39
C VAL A 81 5.57 0.08 -9.13
N MET A 82 5.55 1.41 -8.91
CA MET A 82 4.50 2.29 -9.44
C MET A 82 5.02 3.27 -10.49
N THR A 83 6.05 4.05 -10.17
CA THR A 83 6.52 5.15 -11.03
C THR A 83 7.19 4.65 -12.31
N VAL A 84 8.12 3.69 -12.22
CA VAL A 84 8.86 3.18 -13.39
C VAL A 84 7.95 2.56 -14.46
N PRO A 85 6.98 1.67 -14.14
CA PRO A 85 6.02 1.17 -15.12
C PRO A 85 5.26 2.29 -15.84
N LEU A 86 4.86 3.33 -15.10
CA LEU A 86 4.12 4.45 -15.66
C LEU A 86 4.98 5.35 -16.54
N LEU A 87 6.25 5.55 -16.20
CA LEU A 87 7.21 6.23 -17.08
C LEU A 87 7.37 5.47 -18.40
N GLY A 88 7.42 4.12 -18.35
CA GLY A 88 7.42 3.28 -19.54
C GLY A 88 6.17 3.45 -20.41
N ILE A 89 4.98 3.44 -19.79
CA ILE A 89 3.71 3.70 -20.48
C ILE A 89 3.68 5.11 -21.09
N THR A 90 4.18 6.11 -20.35
CA THR A 90 4.25 7.50 -20.84
C THR A 90 5.18 7.64 -22.03
N TRP A 91 6.31 6.93 -22.02
CA TRP A 91 7.23 6.96 -23.14
C TRP A 91 6.62 6.33 -24.41
N LEU A 92 5.89 5.21 -24.27
CA LEU A 92 5.24 4.52 -25.40
C LEU A 92 3.97 5.22 -25.89
N TRP A 93 3.17 5.76 -24.97
CA TRP A 93 1.89 6.43 -25.25
C TRP A 93 1.75 7.74 -24.47
N PRO A 94 2.46 8.81 -24.87
CA PRO A 94 2.50 10.06 -24.10
C PRO A 94 1.12 10.70 -23.89
N ALA A 95 0.21 10.60 -24.87
CA ALA A 95 -1.13 11.17 -24.80
C ALA A 95 -1.99 10.61 -23.63
N PHE A 96 -1.70 9.38 -23.21
CA PHE A 96 -2.40 8.71 -22.10
C PHE A 96 -1.55 8.69 -20.83
N GLY A 97 -0.24 8.48 -20.96
CA GLY A 97 0.65 8.37 -19.81
C GLY A 97 0.91 9.70 -19.09
N LEU A 98 0.95 10.84 -19.79
CA LEU A 98 1.14 12.14 -19.13
C LEU A 98 0.01 12.48 -18.14
N PRO A 99 -1.28 12.38 -18.49
CA PRO A 99 -2.37 12.51 -17.51
C PRO A 99 -2.25 11.52 -16.35
N LEU A 100 -1.85 10.27 -16.63
CA LEU A 100 -1.66 9.26 -15.58
C LEU A 100 -0.48 9.59 -14.66
N LEU A 101 0.60 10.21 -15.14
CA LEU A 101 1.70 10.70 -14.29
C LEU A 101 1.25 11.81 -13.36
N VAL A 102 0.42 12.73 -13.85
CA VAL A 102 -0.19 13.76 -13.00
C VAL A 102 -1.07 13.11 -11.94
N PHE A 103 -1.90 12.14 -12.33
CA PHE A 103 -2.71 11.37 -11.38
C PHE A 103 -1.84 10.64 -10.35
N HIS A 104 -0.78 9.94 -10.79
CA HIS A 104 0.18 9.26 -9.92
C HIS A 104 0.84 10.20 -8.92
N TYR A 105 1.29 11.37 -9.37
CA TYR A 105 1.87 12.39 -8.49
C TYR A 105 0.87 12.83 -7.43
N VAL A 106 -0.35 13.20 -7.84
CA VAL A 106 -1.39 13.62 -6.91
C VAL A 106 -1.74 12.50 -5.93
N TYR A 107 -1.82 11.27 -6.44
CA TYR A 107 -2.13 10.10 -5.64
C TYR A 107 -1.05 9.85 -4.58
N GLU A 108 0.21 9.69 -4.97
CA GLU A 108 1.29 9.39 -4.02
C GLU A 108 1.52 10.52 -3.01
N VAL A 109 1.49 11.78 -3.47
CA VAL A 109 1.81 12.91 -2.59
C VAL A 109 0.66 13.24 -1.65
N PHE A 110 -0.59 13.19 -2.10
CA PHE A 110 -1.71 13.72 -1.30
C PHE A 110 -2.70 12.66 -0.82
N LEU A 111 -2.78 11.51 -1.49
CA LEU A 111 -3.89 10.56 -1.29
C LEU A 111 -3.45 9.22 -0.70
N SER A 112 -2.29 8.71 -1.10
CA SER A 112 -1.86 7.33 -0.87
C SER A 112 -1.76 7.01 0.62
N GLU A 113 -0.92 7.71 1.38
CA GLU A 113 -0.59 7.34 2.76
C GLU A 113 -1.80 7.47 3.72
N ALA A 114 -2.04 8.65 4.29
CA ALA A 114 -3.03 8.79 5.37
C ALA A 114 -4.48 8.89 4.89
N MET A 115 -4.70 9.25 3.63
CA MET A 115 -6.03 9.60 3.12
C MET A 115 -6.80 8.42 2.55
N LEU A 116 -6.16 7.57 1.74
CA LEU A 116 -6.79 6.45 1.07
C LEU A 116 -6.24 5.10 1.53
N ASP A 117 -4.98 4.76 1.25
CA ASP A 117 -4.49 3.38 1.30
C ASP A 117 -4.35 2.87 2.72
N HIS A 118 -3.91 3.72 3.65
CA HIS A 118 -3.75 3.37 5.06
C HIS A 118 -4.83 3.96 5.97
N ASN A 119 -5.94 4.45 5.40
CA ASN A 119 -7.05 4.99 6.16
C ASN A 119 -8.04 3.90 6.60
N ALA A 120 -7.94 3.47 7.87
CA ALA A 120 -8.81 2.43 8.45
C ALA A 120 -10.31 2.79 8.49
N ASN A 121 -10.68 4.06 8.26
CA ASN A 121 -12.08 4.47 8.17
C ASN A 121 -12.70 4.11 6.81
N ILE A 122 -11.89 3.87 5.77
CA ILE A 122 -12.36 3.47 4.45
C ILE A 122 -12.60 1.96 4.43
N ARG A 123 -13.88 1.58 4.37
CA ARG A 123 -14.35 0.20 4.49
C ARG A 123 -15.65 -0.05 3.74
N GLY A 124 -16.03 -1.32 3.61
CA GLY A 124 -17.35 -1.73 3.13
C GLY A 124 -17.45 -1.74 1.60
N PHE A 125 -18.39 -0.96 1.04
CA PHE A 125 -18.68 -0.99 -0.39
C PHE A 125 -17.54 -0.39 -1.23
N THR A 126 -16.92 0.70 -0.77
CA THR A 126 -15.80 1.37 -1.47
C THR A 126 -14.64 0.42 -1.69
N THR A 127 -14.27 -0.34 -0.65
CA THR A 127 -13.15 -1.29 -0.69
C THR A 127 -13.45 -2.54 -1.52
N ARG A 128 -14.65 -2.67 -2.12
CA ARG A 128 -14.95 -3.72 -3.11
C ARG A 128 -14.30 -3.45 -4.45
N TYR A 129 -14.13 -2.17 -4.81
CA TYR A 129 -13.65 -1.73 -6.11
C TYR A 129 -12.28 -1.06 -6.03
N PHE A 130 -12.01 -0.35 -4.93
CA PHE A 130 -10.76 0.33 -4.69
C PHE A 130 -9.92 -0.42 -3.66
N ALA A 131 -8.63 -0.58 -3.94
CA ALA A 131 -7.70 -1.28 -3.07
C ALA A 131 -7.19 -0.36 -1.95
N TRP A 132 -8.12 0.28 -1.24
CA TRP A 132 -7.85 1.32 -0.24
C TRP A 132 -8.23 0.87 1.16
N GLY A 133 -7.78 1.65 2.14
CA GLY A 133 -8.14 1.54 3.55
C GLY A 133 -8.07 0.11 4.04
N ASN A 134 -9.20 -0.42 4.49
CA ASN A 134 -9.22 -1.75 5.08
C ASN A 134 -8.73 -2.86 4.14
N PHE A 135 -8.93 -2.75 2.82
CA PHE A 135 -8.45 -3.75 1.87
C PHE A 135 -6.91 -3.83 1.87
N HIS A 136 -6.25 -2.68 1.74
CA HIS A 136 -4.80 -2.59 1.73
C HIS A 136 -4.20 -2.76 3.13
N LEU A 137 -4.83 -2.25 4.19
CA LEU A 137 -4.39 -2.55 5.56
C LEU A 137 -4.43 -4.05 5.86
N TYR A 138 -5.35 -4.81 5.28
CA TYR A 138 -5.40 -6.26 5.48
C TYR A 138 -4.19 -6.94 4.84
N HIS A 139 -3.72 -6.42 3.71
CA HIS A 139 -2.47 -6.87 3.08
C HIS A 139 -1.26 -6.71 4.01
N HIS A 140 -1.18 -5.62 4.78
CA HIS A 140 -0.12 -5.43 5.80
C HIS A 140 -0.19 -6.45 6.95
N VAL A 141 -1.36 -7.06 7.20
CA VAL A 141 -1.54 -8.14 8.19
C VAL A 141 -1.24 -9.51 7.57
N ASP A 142 -1.81 -9.79 6.40
CA ASP A 142 -1.64 -11.00 5.62
C ASP A 142 -1.13 -10.69 4.20
N GLN A 143 0.19 -10.66 4.10
CA GLN A 143 1.00 -10.36 2.92
C GLN A 143 0.81 -11.35 1.76
N LYS A 144 -0.04 -12.37 1.91
CA LYS A 144 -0.38 -13.35 0.87
C LYS A 144 -1.63 -12.98 0.05
N THR A 145 -2.27 -11.86 0.35
CA THR A 145 -3.56 -11.44 -0.20
C THR A 145 -3.54 -9.96 -0.59
N ASN A 146 -4.49 -9.48 -1.38
CA ASN A 146 -4.72 -8.05 -1.64
C ASN A 146 -3.49 -7.28 -2.17
N TYR A 147 -2.95 -7.71 -3.31
CA TYR A 147 -1.74 -7.12 -3.91
C TYR A 147 -2.00 -5.87 -4.77
N SER A 148 -3.24 -5.52 -5.07
CA SER A 148 -3.52 -4.30 -5.82
C SER A 148 -3.37 -3.07 -4.93
N LEU A 149 -3.05 -1.91 -5.54
CA LEU A 149 -2.86 -0.64 -4.82
C LEU A 149 -3.93 0.42 -5.15
N MET A 150 -4.57 0.35 -6.32
CA MET A 150 -5.58 1.34 -6.74
C MET A 150 -6.97 0.72 -6.91
N THR A 151 -7.06 -0.40 -7.62
CA THR A 151 -8.32 -1.11 -7.86
C THR A 151 -8.18 -2.57 -7.45
N THR A 152 -9.21 -3.14 -6.83
CA THR A 152 -9.24 -4.56 -6.44
C THR A 152 -9.36 -5.53 -7.61
N LEU A 153 -9.54 -5.01 -8.84
CA LEU A 153 -9.82 -5.79 -10.04
C LEU A 153 -8.88 -7.00 -10.19
N TRP A 154 -7.57 -6.78 -10.11
CA TRP A 154 -6.58 -7.83 -10.35
C TRP A 154 -6.54 -8.88 -9.23
N ASP A 155 -6.84 -8.48 -7.99
CA ASP A 155 -7.01 -9.43 -6.89
C ASP A 155 -8.20 -10.35 -7.10
N TRP A 156 -9.30 -9.84 -7.66
CA TRP A 156 -10.44 -10.68 -8.01
C TRP A 156 -10.12 -11.60 -9.19
N VAL A 157 -9.47 -11.07 -10.24
CA VAL A 157 -9.10 -11.84 -11.44
C VAL A 157 -8.14 -12.99 -11.09
N PHE A 158 -7.18 -12.75 -10.19
CA PHE A 158 -6.15 -13.73 -9.82
C PHE A 158 -6.42 -14.46 -8.50
N GLY A 159 -7.58 -14.25 -7.89
CA GLY A 159 -8.02 -14.97 -6.69
C GLY A 159 -7.21 -14.64 -5.42
N SER A 160 -6.66 -13.44 -5.31
CA SER A 160 -5.97 -12.95 -4.10
C SER A 160 -6.81 -11.97 -3.26
N ALA A 161 -8.04 -11.65 -3.70
CA ALA A 161 -8.94 -10.76 -2.97
C ALA A 161 -9.49 -11.41 -1.69
N VAL A 162 -9.21 -10.79 -0.55
CA VAL A 162 -9.81 -11.10 0.75
C VAL A 162 -10.41 -9.82 1.31
N MET A 163 -11.72 -9.83 1.48
CA MET A 163 -12.46 -8.72 2.06
C MET A 163 -12.44 -8.85 3.58
N PRO A 164 -11.75 -7.96 4.31
CA PRO A 164 -11.79 -8.00 5.76
C PRO A 164 -13.23 -7.80 6.23
N ALA A 165 -13.57 -8.44 7.36
CA ALA A 165 -14.82 -8.17 8.05
C ALA A 165 -14.96 -6.67 8.36
N ARG A 166 -16.19 -6.22 8.60
CA ARG A 166 -16.53 -4.79 8.82
C ARG A 166 -15.71 -4.13 9.94
N GLU A 167 -15.21 -4.96 10.85
CA GLU A 167 -14.27 -4.63 11.89
C GLU A 167 -13.00 -5.44 11.65
N PHE A 168 -11.84 -4.78 11.62
CA PHE A 168 -10.59 -5.47 11.84
C PHE A 168 -10.65 -6.04 13.26
N PRO A 169 -10.56 -7.36 13.44
CA PRO A 169 -10.47 -7.89 14.78
C PRO A 169 -9.27 -7.25 15.47
N ASP A 170 -9.46 -6.67 16.65
CA ASP A 170 -8.37 -6.00 17.40
C ASP A 170 -7.15 -6.92 17.55
N HIS A 171 -7.37 -8.22 17.68
CA HIS A 171 -6.30 -9.23 17.75
C HIS A 171 -5.44 -9.34 16.47
N LEU A 172 -5.95 -8.99 15.29
CA LEU A 172 -5.17 -8.95 14.05
C LEU A 172 -4.29 -7.71 13.97
N ILE A 173 -4.82 -6.56 14.42
CA ILE A 173 -4.04 -5.33 14.58
C ILE A 173 -2.97 -5.54 15.65
N GLU A 174 -3.31 -6.15 16.78
CA GLU A 174 -2.37 -6.51 17.84
C GLU A 174 -1.33 -7.53 17.36
N ARG A 175 -1.70 -8.53 16.54
CA ARG A 175 -0.72 -9.46 15.93
C ARG A 175 0.22 -8.74 14.96
N ALA A 176 -0.29 -7.83 14.14
CA ALA A 176 0.54 -7.03 13.25
C ALA A 176 1.52 -6.18 14.06
N ARG A 177 1.04 -5.47 15.09
CA ARG A 177 1.87 -4.70 16.02
C ARG A 177 2.89 -5.57 16.76
N ALA A 178 2.49 -6.74 17.26
CA ALA A 178 3.38 -7.66 17.97
C ALA A 178 4.49 -8.21 17.08
N ARG A 179 4.19 -8.56 15.82
CA ARG A 179 5.21 -9.00 14.84
C ARG A 179 6.24 -7.92 14.52
N MET A 180 5.86 -6.65 14.58
CA MET A 180 6.79 -5.52 14.43
C MET A 180 7.70 -5.37 15.65
N ILE A 181 7.18 -5.59 16.86
CA ILE A 181 7.92 -5.49 18.13
C ILE A 181 8.91 -6.67 18.30
N THR A 182 8.47 -7.91 18.07
CA THR A 182 9.29 -9.10 18.32
C THR A 182 10.46 -9.28 17.34
N LYS A 183 10.50 -8.51 16.25
CA LYS A 183 11.60 -8.54 15.27
C LYS A 183 12.72 -7.53 15.55
N ARG A 184 12.67 -6.79 16.67
CA ARG A 184 13.76 -5.93 17.16
C ARG A 184 14.22 -6.38 18.55
N PRO A 185 15.19 -7.30 18.68
CA PRO A 185 15.86 -7.54 19.97
C PRO A 185 16.79 -6.39 20.39
N ASP A 186 16.96 -5.37 19.54
CA ASP A 186 17.99 -4.35 19.58
C ASP A 186 17.48 -2.92 19.79
N ILE A 187 16.18 -2.74 20.09
CA ILE A 187 15.66 -1.42 20.47
C ILE A 187 15.28 -1.41 21.92
N GLU A 188 16.08 -0.67 22.69
CA GLU A 188 15.75 -0.33 24.06
C GLU A 188 14.36 0.34 24.11
N PRO A 189 13.52 -0.04 25.08
CA PRO A 189 12.22 0.58 25.25
C PRO A 189 12.39 2.10 25.44
N VAL A 190 11.52 2.88 24.79
CA VAL A 190 11.48 4.33 24.97
C VAL A 190 11.28 4.63 26.45
N PRO A 191 12.19 5.38 27.10
CA PRO A 191 12.05 5.73 28.51
C PRO A 191 10.70 6.44 28.74
N GLY A 192 9.82 5.83 29.53
CA GLY A 192 8.53 6.43 29.94
C GLY A 192 7.27 5.69 29.50
N THR A 193 7.35 4.64 28.66
CA THR A 193 6.17 3.79 28.40
C THR A 193 6.01 2.73 29.49
N HIS A 194 5.34 3.09 30.58
CA HIS A 194 4.87 2.11 31.56
C HIS A 194 3.75 1.28 30.92
N VAL A 195 4.10 0.07 30.49
CA VAL A 195 3.09 -0.97 30.21
C VAL A 195 2.61 -1.48 31.57
N PRO A 196 1.31 -1.36 31.92
CA PRO A 196 0.81 -1.85 33.19
C PRO A 196 0.97 -3.36 33.25
N GLU A 197 1.75 -3.80 34.24
CA GLU A 197 2.00 -5.21 34.54
C GLU A 197 0.66 -5.86 34.92
N LYS A 198 0.16 -6.76 34.07
CA LYS A 198 -1.03 -7.57 34.41
C LYS A 198 -0.66 -8.46 35.59
N ARG A 199 -1.07 -8.05 36.79
CA ARG A 199 -1.08 -8.92 37.98
C ARG A 199 -1.90 -10.16 37.67
N ALA A 200 -1.22 -11.30 37.58
CA ALA A 200 -1.85 -12.61 37.57
C ALA A 200 -2.56 -12.81 38.93
N ALA A 201 -3.89 -12.80 38.90
CA ALA A 201 -4.70 -13.23 40.03
C ALA A 201 -4.65 -14.76 40.10
N HIS A 202 -3.81 -15.30 40.99
CA HIS A 202 -3.97 -16.67 41.48
C HIS A 202 -5.16 -16.66 42.44
N ALA A 203 -6.29 -17.25 42.01
CA ALA A 203 -7.36 -17.65 42.90
C ALA A 203 -7.02 -19.03 43.47
N SER A 204 -7.11 -19.11 44.80
CA SER A 204 -7.07 -20.32 45.62
C SER A 204 -8.43 -21.00 45.63
#